data_AF-A0A352VVD5-F1
#
_entry.id   AF-A0A352VVD5-F1
#
_cell.length_a   1.000
_cell.length_b   1.000
_cell.length_c   1.000
_cell.angle_alpha   90.00
_cell.angle_beta   90.00
_cell.angle_gamma   90.00
#
_symmetry.space_group_name_H-M   'P 1'
#
loop_
_entity.id
_entity.type
_entity.pdbx_description
1 polymer ?
#
loop_
_entity_poly.entity_id
_entity_poly.type
_entity_poly.pdbx_seq_one_letter_code
_entity_poly.pdbx_strand_id
1 'polypeptide(L)'
;MFDKFKINPEILRRYTSSPQQIADIKSSVLDNGKGRGMRILDFYNGRGLFFSLLPDRAMDIGYASVFGIPVSFFTQTGYTHPSFYEPEGLGWLRNFSGGLL
;
A
#
# COMPACT_ATOMS: atom_id res chain seq x y z
N MET A 1 -26.07 -9.24 5.05
CA MET A 1 -25.74 -7.91 5.61
C MET A 1 -24.76 -7.12 4.73
N PHE A 2 -24.48 -7.53 3.49
CA PHE A 2 -23.71 -6.73 2.52
C PHE A 2 -24.29 -6.95 1.13
N ASP A 3 -25.43 -6.33 0.84
CA ASP A 3 -25.98 -6.38 -0.51
C ASP A 3 -26.42 -4.99 -0.96
N LYS A 4 -26.02 -4.66 -2.20
CA LYS A 4 -26.53 -3.59 -3.08
C LYS A 4 -26.26 -2.13 -2.72
N PHE A 5 -25.01 -1.71 -2.85
CA PHE A 5 -24.77 -0.43 -3.52
C PHE A 5 -23.76 -0.66 -4.64
N LYS A 6 -24.26 -0.98 -5.85
CA LYS A 6 -23.50 -0.72 -7.06
C LYS A 6 -23.26 0.79 -7.09
N ILE A 7 -22.04 1.20 -6.77
CA ILE A 7 -21.64 2.61 -6.86
C ILE A 7 -21.74 3.00 -8.33
N ASN A 8 -22.80 3.74 -8.69
CA ASN A 8 -22.98 4.28 -10.04
C ASN A 8 -22.11 5.55 -10.17
N PRO A 9 -21.18 5.61 -11.15
CA PRO A 9 -20.36 6.79 -11.40
C PRO A 9 -21.17 8.09 -11.59
N GLU A 10 -22.37 8.01 -12.16
CA GLU A 10 -23.25 9.19 -12.33
C GLU A 10 -23.77 9.72 -11.00
N ILE A 11 -24.07 8.82 -10.04
CA ILE A 11 -24.53 9.22 -8.71
C ILE A 11 -23.37 9.87 -7.95
N LEU A 12 -22.16 9.29 -8.02
CA LEU A 12 -20.98 9.87 -7.37
C LEU A 12 -20.71 11.30 -7.82
N ARG A 13 -20.85 11.58 -9.13
CA ARG A 13 -20.65 12.93 -9.70
C ARG A 13 -21.61 13.99 -9.17
N ARG A 14 -22.74 13.59 -8.57
CA ARG A 14 -23.66 14.52 -7.91
C ARG A 14 -23.16 14.98 -6.55
N TYR A 15 -22.31 14.20 -5.90
CA TYR A 15 -21.83 14.45 -4.54
C TYR A 15 -20.35 14.82 -4.47
N THR A 16 -19.56 14.47 -5.49
CA THR A 16 -18.14 14.80 -5.56
C THR A 16 -17.81 15.42 -6.92
N SER A 17 -16.90 16.40 -6.90
CA SER A 17 -16.33 16.97 -8.14
C SER A 17 -15.32 16.02 -8.78
N SER A 18 -14.78 15.09 -7.99
CA SER A 18 -13.70 14.19 -8.38
C SER A 18 -13.91 12.81 -7.73
N PRO A 19 -13.79 11.70 -8.48
CA PRO A 19 -13.80 10.35 -7.94
C PRO A 19 -12.66 10.06 -6.95
N GLN A 20 -11.54 10.77 -7.08
CA GLN A 20 -10.36 10.64 -6.20
C GLN A 20 -10.70 10.95 -4.74
N GLN A 21 -11.73 11.77 -4.48
CA GLN A 21 -12.25 11.97 -3.13
C GLN A 21 -12.73 10.66 -2.46
N ILE A 22 -13.20 9.69 -3.25
CA ILE A 22 -13.75 8.42 -2.76
C ILE A 22 -12.73 7.29 -2.87
N ALA A 23 -11.96 7.23 -3.96
CA ALA A 23 -10.97 6.20 -4.18
C ALA A 23 -9.87 6.71 -5.09
N ASP A 24 -8.61 6.46 -4.74
CA ASP A 24 -7.47 6.95 -5.50
C ASP A 24 -6.27 6.01 -5.36
N ILE A 25 -5.28 6.24 -6.21
CA ILE A 25 -3.94 5.66 -6.12
C ILE A 25 -2.96 6.82 -5.99
N LYS A 26 -2.40 7.01 -4.80
CA LYS A 26 -1.43 8.08 -4.55
C LYS A 26 -0.01 7.57 -4.73
N SER A 27 0.70 8.12 -5.71
CA SER A 27 2.13 7.84 -5.90
C SER A 27 2.99 8.76 -5.04
N SER A 28 3.94 8.17 -4.34
CA SER A 28 4.94 8.88 -3.52
C SER A 28 6.32 8.24 -3.67
N VAL A 29 7.37 8.98 -3.31
CA VAL A 29 8.73 8.46 -3.17
C VAL A 29 9.17 8.67 -1.73
N LEU A 30 9.67 7.62 -1.09
CA LEU A 30 10.25 7.72 0.25
C LEU A 30 11.49 8.61 0.22
N ASP A 31 11.58 9.59 1.10
CA ASP A 31 12.65 10.60 1.10
C ASP A 31 13.76 10.33 2.13
N ASN A 32 13.57 9.36 3.03
CA ASN A 32 14.48 9.08 4.13
C ASN A 32 14.54 7.57 4.50
N GLY A 33 15.45 7.23 5.42
CA GLY A 33 15.65 5.88 5.93
C GLY A 33 16.22 4.91 4.90
N LYS A 34 16.18 3.62 5.22
CA LYS A 34 16.62 2.55 4.32
C LYS A 34 15.77 2.44 3.05
N GLY A 35 14.53 2.95 3.07
CA GLY A 35 13.63 2.96 1.93
C GLY A 35 13.79 4.16 1.00
N ARG A 36 14.69 5.12 1.30
CA ARG A 36 14.87 6.34 0.51
C ARG A 36 15.03 6.02 -0.99
N GLY A 37 14.28 6.74 -1.82
CA GLY A 37 14.24 6.58 -3.26
C GLY A 37 13.24 5.53 -3.76
N MET A 38 12.67 4.70 -2.88
CA MET A 38 11.62 3.76 -3.28
C MET A 38 10.31 4.48 -3.59
N ARG A 39 9.63 4.01 -4.64
CA ARG A 39 8.27 4.36 -5.00
C ARG A 39 7.28 3.57 -4.13
N ILE A 40 6.22 4.24 -3.72
CA ILE A 40 5.06 3.64 -3.07
C ILE A 40 3.81 4.11 -3.79
N LEU A 41 2.88 3.18 -4.01
CA LEU A 41 1.54 3.49 -4.50
C LEU A 41 0.54 3.14 -3.40
N ASP A 42 -0.06 4.14 -2.78
CA ASP A 42 -1.09 3.95 -1.76
C ASP A 42 -2.46 3.89 -2.41
N PHE A 43 -3.12 2.75 -2.29
CA PHE A 43 -4.47 2.50 -2.76
C PHE A 43 -5.42 2.69 -1.59
N TYR A 44 -6.50 3.44 -1.80
CA TYR A 44 -7.59 3.51 -0.83
C TYR A 44 -8.95 3.60 -1.51
N ASN A 45 -9.99 3.24 -0.76
CA ASN A 45 -11.37 3.45 -1.19
C ASN A 45 -12.30 3.88 -0.05
N GLY A 46 -13.48 4.37 -0.41
CA GLY A 46 -14.53 4.80 0.51
C GLY A 46 -15.21 3.67 1.27
N ARG A 47 -14.68 2.44 1.21
CA ARG A 47 -15.16 1.27 1.94
C ARG A 47 -14.09 0.72 2.89
N GLY A 48 -13.10 1.54 3.25
CA GLY A 48 -12.14 1.25 4.30
C GLY A 48 -10.99 0.33 3.90
N LEU A 49 -10.86 -0.05 2.62
CA LEU A 49 -9.65 -0.72 2.15
C LEU A 49 -8.54 0.32 1.98
N PHE A 50 -7.37 0.03 2.54
CA PHE A 50 -6.13 0.74 2.28
C PHE A 50 -5.00 -0.27 2.09
N PHE A 51 -4.14 -0.09 1.09
CA PHE A 51 -2.87 -0.82 1.04
C PHE A 51 -1.79 -0.06 0.27
N SER A 52 -0.55 -0.27 0.65
CA SER A 52 0.63 0.24 -0.04
C SER A 52 1.21 -0.83 -0.96
N LEU A 53 1.28 -0.55 -2.25
CA LEU A 53 1.99 -1.38 -3.23
C LEU A 53 3.42 -0.88 -3.37
N LEU A 54 4.38 -1.81 -3.49
CA LEU A 54 5.81 -1.52 -3.53
C LEU A 54 6.42 -1.93 -4.90
N PRO A 55 6.36 -1.06 -5.93
CA PRO A 55 6.88 -1.39 -7.27
C PRO A 55 8.34 -1.83 -7.29
N ASP A 56 9.20 -1.20 -6.47
CA ASP A 56 10.63 -1.50 -6.41
C ASP A 56 10.94 -2.78 -5.61
N ARG A 57 9.91 -3.43 -5.05
CA ARG A 57 9.96 -4.70 -4.31
C ARG A 57 9.08 -5.75 -4.97
N ALA A 58 9.18 -5.85 -6.29
CA ALA A 58 8.45 -6.84 -7.10
C ALA A 58 6.91 -6.78 -6.92
N MET A 59 6.36 -5.58 -6.70
CA MET A 59 4.92 -5.36 -6.51
C MET A 59 4.35 -6.02 -5.25
N ASP A 60 5.17 -6.17 -4.21
CA ASP A 60 4.71 -6.61 -2.89
C ASP A 60 3.62 -5.67 -2.34
N ILE A 61 2.68 -6.25 -1.60
CA ILE A 61 1.67 -5.53 -0.84
C ILE A 61 2.22 -5.36 0.57
N GLY A 62 2.69 -4.14 0.87
CA GLY A 62 3.29 -3.79 2.15
C GLY A 62 2.25 -3.67 3.27
N TYR A 63 2.02 -2.45 3.75
CA TYR A 63 1.03 -2.21 4.80
C TYR A 63 -0.36 -2.31 4.19
N ALA A 64 -1.26 -3.03 4.84
CA ALA A 64 -2.66 -3.14 4.44
C ALA A 64 -3.59 -3.07 5.64
N SER A 65 -4.74 -2.40 5.46
CA SER A 65 -5.80 -2.35 6.46
C SER A 65 -7.19 -2.43 5.84
N VAL A 66 -8.14 -2.95 6.61
CA VAL A 66 -9.56 -3.02 6.26
C VAL A 66 -10.35 -2.38 7.38
N PHE A 67 -11.11 -1.33 7.05
CA PHE A 67 -11.77 -0.45 8.02
C PHE A 67 -10.81 0.10 9.09
N GLY A 68 -9.56 0.38 8.69
CA GLY A 68 -8.50 0.84 9.59
C GLY A 68 -7.89 -0.25 10.48
N ILE A 69 -8.36 -1.50 10.38
CA ILE A 69 -7.78 -2.64 11.12
C ILE A 69 -6.63 -3.20 10.28
N PRO A 70 -5.38 -3.22 10.79
CA PRO A 70 -4.24 -3.78 10.08
C PRO A 70 -4.44 -5.27 9.80
N VAL A 71 -4.13 -5.70 8.57
CA VAL A 71 -4.22 -7.11 8.14
C VAL A 71 -2.91 -7.67 7.57
N SER A 72 -1.90 -6.83 7.36
CA SER A 72 -0.55 -7.22 6.93
C SER A 72 0.39 -7.44 8.11
N PHE A 73 1.36 -8.33 7.97
CA PHE A 73 2.51 -8.40 8.89
C PHE A 73 3.52 -7.31 8.52
N PHE A 74 3.98 -6.52 9.51
CA PHE A 74 4.92 -5.44 9.28
C PHE A 74 6.02 -5.45 10.34
N THR A 75 7.29 -5.53 9.91
CA THR A 75 8.43 -5.66 10.82
C THR A 75 9.07 -4.32 11.15
N GLN A 76 9.89 -4.29 12.21
CA GLN A 76 10.67 -3.11 12.59
C GLN A 76 11.68 -2.66 11.52
N THR A 77 11.98 -3.51 10.53
CA THR A 77 12.91 -3.15 9.45
C THR A 77 12.33 -2.08 8.53
N GLY A 78 11.01 -1.98 8.45
CA GLY A 78 10.31 -1.07 7.55
C GLY A 78 10.61 -1.32 6.08
N TYR A 79 10.16 -0.41 5.21
CA TYR A 79 10.48 -0.48 3.79
C TYR A 79 11.98 -0.22 3.56
N THR A 80 12.60 -1.13 2.83
CA THR A 80 14.04 -1.10 2.55
C THR A 80 14.30 -1.19 1.06
N HIS A 81 15.12 -0.27 0.54
CA HIS A 81 15.45 -0.18 -0.87
C HIS A 81 16.11 -1.47 -1.37
N PRO A 82 15.79 -1.97 -2.58
CA PRO A 82 16.33 -3.23 -3.10
C PRO A 82 17.85 -3.27 -3.22
N SER A 83 18.54 -2.12 -3.23
CA SER A 83 20.01 -2.05 -3.19
C SER A 83 20.63 -2.63 -1.91
N PHE A 84 19.85 -2.80 -0.84
CA PHE A 84 20.28 -3.49 0.38
C PHE A 84 20.05 -5.00 0.31
N TYR A 85 19.84 -5.57 -0.87
CA TYR A 85 19.70 -7.02 -1.03
C TYR A 85 20.95 -7.76 -0.54
N GLU A 86 20.74 -8.81 0.26
CA GLU A 86 21.79 -9.66 0.82
C GLU A 86 21.47 -11.13 0.48
N PRO A 87 22.14 -11.71 -0.53
CA PRO A 87 21.84 -13.07 -1.01
C PRO A 87 22.29 -14.19 -0.08
N GLU A 88 23.20 -13.92 0.87
CA GLU A 88 23.82 -14.96 1.68
C GLU A 88 22.90 -15.46 2.80
N GLY A 89 22.47 -16.72 2.72
CA GLY A 89 21.77 -17.42 3.80
C GLY A 89 20.51 -16.70 4.28
N LEU A 90 20.49 -16.31 5.56
CA LEU A 90 19.39 -15.55 6.18
C LEU A 90 19.56 -14.02 6.09
N GLY A 91 20.47 -13.53 5.26
CA GLY A 91 20.72 -12.09 5.08
C GLY A 91 19.47 -11.30 4.70
N TRP A 92 18.56 -11.91 3.93
CA TRP A 92 17.28 -11.32 3.54
C TRP A 92 16.41 -10.87 4.75
N LEU A 93 16.53 -11.52 5.92
CA LEU A 93 15.78 -11.15 7.13
C LEU A 93 16.14 -9.76 7.66
N ARG A 94 17.31 -9.21 7.32
CA ARG A 94 17.70 -7.84 7.71
C ARG A 94 16.88 -6.76 7.01
N ASN A 95 16.25 -7.09 5.90
CA ASN A 95 15.55 -6.16 5.00
C ASN A 95 14.12 -6.62 4.67
N PHE A 96 13.62 -7.64 5.37
CA PHE A 96 12.28 -8.19 5.19
C PHE A 96 11.26 -7.34 5.96
N SER A 97 10.56 -6.48 5.24
CA SER A 97 9.49 -5.62 5.78
C SER A 97 8.26 -6.37 6.27
N GLY A 98 8.11 -7.66 5.92
CA GLY A 98 6.80 -8.30 5.90
C GLY A 98 5.97 -7.83 4.70
N GLY A 99 4.67 -8.07 4.75
CA GLY A 99 3.73 -7.78 3.68
C GLY A 99 2.54 -8.75 3.70
N LEU A 100 1.86 -8.86 2.55
CA LEU A 100 0.83 -9.85 2.27
C LEU A 100 1.21 -10.82 1.14
N LEU A 101 2.39 -10.69 0.54
CA LEU A 101 2.92 -11.57 -0.52
C LEU A 101 4.25 -12.23 -0.13
#